data_AF-A0A9E6BMR0-F1
#
_entry.id   AF-A0A9E6BMR0-F1
#
_cell.length_a   1.000
_cell.length_b   1.000
_cell.length_c   1.000
_cell.angle_alpha   90.00
_cell.angle_beta   90.00
_cell.angle_gamma   90.00
#
_symmetry.space_group_name_H-M   'P 1'
#
loop_
_entity.id
_entity.type
_entity.pdbx_description
1 polymer ?
#
loop_
_entity_poly.entity_id
_entity_poly.type
_entity_poly.pdbx_seq_one_letter_code
_entity_poly.pdbx_strand_id
1 'polypeptide(L)'
;MADSSAWADVIRRIHDGPVVVVLAVTGGGSGAIAQLLSVPGASRTVLEARVPYAHSALVDWLKWSPEQDCSRRTALAMAAVAWRRANDLTASDSARWANAVRLGVACTAALASDRPKRGDHRCWVAAHGLDETRVYGSTLVKGARTRPEEEEVATALVLKALAEAAGIRDLPAPMLLSDEEVRCECQSGSPLLKELAAGRRSIVWRWPDGRLRAAACRRRSLRQLRSIAFWPSKTPTCSGRTIGRTGCL
;
A
#
# COMPACT_ATOMS: atom_id res chain seq x y z
N MET A 1 2.02 -3.18 32.28
CA MET A 1 0.98 -4.00 31.61
C MET A 1 -0.19 -3.10 31.23
N ALA A 2 0.04 -2.12 30.36
CA ALA A 2 -1.00 -1.19 29.94
C ALA A 2 -1.93 -1.86 28.91
N ASP A 3 -3.23 -1.75 29.14
CA ASP A 3 -4.34 -1.74 28.17
C ASP A 3 -4.40 -2.78 27.02
N SER A 4 -3.77 -3.95 27.19
CA SER A 4 -3.87 -5.08 26.25
C SER A 4 -5.33 -5.48 25.98
N SER A 5 -6.22 -5.28 26.95
CA SER A 5 -7.65 -5.55 26.82
C SER A 5 -8.35 -4.62 25.83
N ALA A 6 -8.05 -3.31 25.81
CA ALA A 6 -8.78 -2.38 24.93
C ALA A 6 -8.42 -2.61 23.46
N TRP A 7 -7.16 -2.90 23.15
CA TRP A 7 -6.78 -3.28 21.79
C TRP A 7 -7.36 -4.64 21.38
N ALA A 8 -7.51 -5.60 22.30
CA ALA A 8 -8.12 -6.90 22.00
C ALA A 8 -9.57 -6.74 21.49
N ASP A 9 -10.35 -5.82 22.06
CA ASP A 9 -11.72 -5.55 21.62
C ASP A 9 -11.76 -4.89 20.24
N VAL A 10 -10.86 -3.93 19.97
CA VAL A 10 -10.71 -3.34 18.63
C VAL A 10 -10.31 -4.40 17.61
N ILE A 11 -9.36 -5.27 17.94
CA ILE A 11 -8.90 -6.35 17.06
C ILE A 11 -10.03 -7.33 16.77
N ARG A 12 -10.84 -7.70 17.77
CA ARG A 12 -12.02 -8.55 17.55
C ARG A 12 -12.98 -7.93 16.55
N ARG A 13 -13.26 -6.63 16.68
CA ARG A 13 -14.09 -5.88 15.71
C ARG A 13 -13.49 -5.84 14.31
N ILE A 14 -12.16 -5.75 14.18
CA ILE A 14 -11.48 -5.90 12.89
C ILE A 14 -11.72 -7.30 12.31
N HIS A 15 -11.63 -8.35 13.13
CA HIS A 15 -11.83 -9.75 12.71
C HIS A 15 -13.27 -10.13 12.37
N ASP A 16 -14.23 -9.40 12.92
CA ASP A 16 -15.65 -9.56 12.60
C ASP A 16 -16.07 -8.71 11.39
N GLY A 17 -15.22 -7.78 10.97
CA GLY A 17 -15.43 -6.94 9.80
C GLY A 17 -15.04 -7.62 8.47
N PRO A 18 -15.31 -6.95 7.34
CA PRO A 18 -15.00 -7.48 5.99
C PRO A 18 -13.53 -7.27 5.59
N VAL A 19 -12.70 -6.72 6.47
CA VAL A 19 -11.34 -6.33 6.13
C VAL A 19 -10.44 -7.56 6.02
N VAL A 20 -9.65 -7.56 4.94
CA VAL A 20 -8.49 -8.44 4.79
C VAL A 20 -7.25 -7.60 4.56
N VAL A 21 -6.14 -7.98 5.19
CA VAL A 21 -4.95 -7.15 5.23
C VAL A 21 -3.67 -7.95 5.01
N VAL A 22 -2.74 -7.35 4.29
CA VAL A 22 -1.33 -7.71 4.33
C VAL A 22 -0.58 -6.65 5.14
N LEU A 23 0.21 -7.08 6.13
CA LEU A 23 1.05 -6.20 6.93
C LEU A 23 2.51 -6.27 6.49
N ALA A 24 3.19 -5.13 6.40
CA ALA A 24 4.63 -5.06 6.18
C ALA A 24 5.28 -4.08 7.16
N VAL A 25 6.05 -4.57 8.14
CA VAL A 25 6.63 -3.73 9.20
C VAL A 25 8.15 -3.85 9.24
N THR A 26 8.86 -2.75 9.48
CA THR A 26 10.32 -2.75 9.63
C THR A 26 10.77 -1.73 10.66
N GLY A 27 11.82 -2.05 11.42
CA GLY A 27 12.37 -1.22 12.49
C GLY A 27 11.48 -1.06 13.75
N GLY A 28 10.16 -1.25 13.63
CA GLY A 28 9.19 -1.31 14.74
C GLY A 28 7.74 -1.50 14.26
N GLY A 29 6.84 -1.75 15.20
CA GLY A 29 5.42 -2.06 14.97
C GLY A 29 5.13 -3.56 14.76
N SER A 30 6.09 -4.45 15.02
CA SER A 30 5.89 -5.90 14.90
C SER A 30 4.98 -6.45 16.00
N GLY A 31 4.88 -5.77 17.12
CA GLY A 31 3.91 -6.09 18.18
C GLY A 31 2.46 -6.12 17.66
N ALA A 32 2.12 -5.34 16.62
CA ALA A 32 0.79 -5.36 16.03
C ALA A 32 0.48 -6.71 15.35
N ILE A 33 1.47 -7.35 14.74
CA ILE A 33 1.31 -8.69 14.17
C ILE A 33 1.02 -9.68 15.29
N ALA A 34 1.78 -9.63 16.38
CA ALA A 34 1.59 -10.51 17.53
C ALA A 34 0.20 -10.35 18.14
N GLN A 35 -0.26 -9.12 18.37
CA GLN A 35 -1.58 -8.84 18.92
C GLN A 35 -2.72 -9.28 17.99
N LEU A 36 -2.63 -8.98 16.69
CA LEU A 36 -3.63 -9.44 15.71
C LEU A 36 -3.74 -10.97 15.69
N LEU A 37 -2.62 -11.69 15.72
CA LEU A 37 -2.62 -13.15 15.67
C LEU A 37 -2.99 -13.81 17.00
N SER A 38 -2.95 -13.08 18.11
CA SER A 38 -3.32 -13.59 19.44
C SER A 38 -4.83 -13.56 19.70
N VAL A 39 -5.59 -12.77 18.94
CA VAL A 39 -7.05 -12.69 19.08
C VAL A 39 -7.72 -13.67 18.11
N PRO A 40 -8.68 -14.50 18.57
CA PRO A 40 -9.40 -15.42 17.68
C PRO A 40 -10.08 -14.72 16.51
N GLY A 41 -9.99 -15.32 15.32
CA GLY A 41 -10.57 -14.78 14.08
C GLY A 41 -9.55 -14.22 13.09
N ALA A 42 -8.25 -14.17 13.47
CA ALA A 42 -7.19 -13.65 12.62
C ALA A 42 -7.13 -14.24 11.19
N SER A 43 -7.47 -15.52 11.00
CA SER A 43 -7.48 -16.18 9.68
C SER A 43 -8.52 -15.64 8.69
N ARG A 44 -9.50 -14.86 9.16
CA ARG A 44 -10.47 -14.14 8.33
C ARG A 44 -9.95 -12.79 7.84
N THR A 45 -8.91 -12.25 8.48
CA THR A 45 -8.44 -10.88 8.27
C THR A 45 -7.00 -10.85 7.77
N VAL A 46 -6.07 -11.49 8.47
CA VAL A 46 -4.63 -11.40 8.17
C VAL A 46 -4.29 -12.39 7.07
N LEU A 47 -4.02 -11.88 5.87
CA LEU A 47 -3.63 -12.69 4.71
C LEU A 47 -2.15 -13.05 4.75
N GLU A 48 -1.30 -12.07 5.07
CA GLU A 48 0.15 -12.23 5.14
C GLU A 48 0.73 -11.14 6.06
N ALA A 49 1.78 -11.47 6.81
CA ALA A 49 2.55 -10.50 7.57
C ALA A 49 4.04 -10.65 7.21
N ARG A 50 4.69 -9.54 6.87
CA ARG A 50 6.09 -9.47 6.45
C ARG A 50 6.88 -8.53 7.35
N VAL A 51 8.10 -8.94 7.66
CA VAL A 51 9.05 -8.13 8.40
C VAL A 51 10.34 -7.95 7.58
N PRO A 52 10.35 -7.10 6.52
CA PRO A 52 11.53 -6.84 5.72
C PRO A 52 12.54 -5.97 6.51
N TYR A 53 13.21 -6.58 7.49
CA TYR A 53 14.01 -5.85 8.48
C TYR A 53 15.36 -5.37 7.93
N ALA A 54 16.10 -6.25 7.25
CA ALA A 54 17.35 -5.87 6.61
C ALA A 54 17.08 -4.91 5.44
N HIS A 55 17.99 -3.96 5.19
CA HIS A 55 17.88 -3.05 4.05
C HIS A 55 17.70 -3.81 2.73
N SER A 56 18.46 -4.88 2.50
CA SER A 56 18.30 -5.74 1.32
C SER A 56 16.91 -6.37 1.21
N ALA A 57 16.33 -6.83 2.33
CA ALA A 57 14.97 -7.37 2.34
C ALA A 57 13.91 -6.27 2.05
N LEU A 58 14.16 -5.04 2.48
CA LEU A 58 13.31 -3.89 2.15
C LEU A 58 13.41 -3.54 0.66
N VAL A 59 14.61 -3.56 0.09
CA VAL A 59 14.83 -3.42 -1.36
C VAL A 59 14.10 -4.52 -2.13
N ASP A 60 14.19 -5.77 -1.66
CA ASP A 60 13.49 -6.90 -2.28
C ASP A 60 11.97 -6.77 -2.19
N TRP A 61 11.44 -6.23 -1.10
CA TRP A 61 10.01 -5.95 -0.95
C TRP A 61 9.56 -4.82 -1.89
N LEU A 62 10.31 -3.72 -1.94
CA LEU A 62 9.96 -2.52 -2.70
C LEU A 62 10.31 -2.60 -4.19
N LYS A 63 11.24 -3.49 -4.56
CA LYS A 63 11.87 -3.57 -5.90
C LYS A 63 12.68 -2.33 -6.30
N TRP A 64 13.04 -1.48 -5.33
CA TRP A 64 13.96 -0.36 -5.48
C TRP A 64 14.61 -0.05 -4.13
N SER A 65 15.77 0.60 -4.13
CA SER A 65 16.46 0.99 -2.90
C SER A 65 16.00 2.37 -2.43
N PRO A 66 15.35 2.50 -1.26
CA PRO A 66 14.97 3.79 -0.72
C PRO A 66 16.18 4.55 -0.16
N GLU A 67 16.21 5.87 -0.35
CA GLU A 67 17.25 6.74 0.23
C GLU A 67 17.21 6.75 1.77
N GLN A 68 16.02 6.60 2.35
CA GLN A 68 15.81 6.50 3.79
C GLN A 68 14.80 5.39 4.09
N ASP A 69 15.23 4.38 4.85
CA ASP A 69 14.38 3.25 5.25
C ASP A 69 13.20 3.73 6.10
N CYS A 70 13.42 4.68 7.02
CA CYS A 70 12.36 5.28 7.84
C CYS A 70 11.96 6.65 7.31
N SER A 71 10.99 6.68 6.40
CA SER A 71 10.39 7.89 5.84
C SER A 71 8.92 7.69 5.46
N ARG A 72 8.19 8.81 5.34
CA ARG A 72 6.80 8.84 4.81
C ARG A 72 6.66 8.11 3.47
N ARG A 73 7.59 8.39 2.54
CA ARG A 73 7.60 7.81 1.19
C ARG A 73 7.76 6.30 1.25
N THR A 74 8.65 5.81 2.12
CA THR A 74 8.90 4.38 2.28
C THR A 74 7.68 3.66 2.86
N ALA A 75 7.05 4.21 3.91
CA ALA A 75 5.80 3.66 4.46
C ALA A 75 4.69 3.55 3.40
N LEU A 76 4.47 4.61 2.63
CA LEU A 76 3.49 4.63 1.53
C LEU A 76 3.77 3.56 0.48
N ALA A 77 5.03 3.44 0.04
CA ALA A 77 5.41 2.44 -0.95
C ALA A 77 5.22 1.01 -0.41
N MET A 78 5.61 0.76 0.84
CA MET A 78 5.42 -0.54 1.50
C MET A 78 3.92 -0.90 1.59
N ALA A 79 3.06 0.05 1.98
CA ALA A 79 1.62 -0.17 2.09
C ALA A 79 0.98 -0.44 0.71
N ALA A 80 1.42 0.25 -0.34
CA ALA A 80 0.95 0.01 -1.71
C ALA A 80 1.35 -1.39 -2.22
N VAL A 81 2.58 -1.84 -1.94
CA VAL A 81 3.02 -3.22 -2.26
C VAL A 81 2.21 -4.24 -1.46
N ALA A 82 1.99 -4.00 -0.17
CA ALA A 82 1.16 -4.85 0.68
C ALA A 82 -0.28 -4.95 0.17
N TRP A 83 -0.88 -3.84 -0.25
CA TRP A 83 -2.23 -3.83 -0.81
C TRP A 83 -2.31 -4.58 -2.13
N ARG A 84 -1.33 -4.41 -3.04
CA ARG A 84 -1.24 -5.22 -4.26
C ARG A 84 -1.16 -6.71 -3.91
N ARG A 85 -0.33 -7.07 -2.93
CA ARG A 85 -0.20 -8.45 -2.45
C ARG A 85 -1.52 -8.99 -1.88
N ALA A 86 -2.29 -8.17 -1.15
CA ALA A 86 -3.61 -8.56 -0.67
C ALA A 86 -4.59 -8.85 -1.82
N ASN A 87 -4.54 -8.06 -2.90
CA ASN A 87 -5.33 -8.33 -4.11
C ASN A 87 -4.88 -9.64 -4.77
N ASP A 88 -3.58 -9.87 -4.93
CA ASP A 88 -3.05 -11.10 -5.55
C ASP A 88 -3.45 -12.36 -4.76
N LEU A 89 -3.34 -12.32 -3.42
CA LEU A 89 -3.67 -13.46 -2.53
C LEU A 89 -5.15 -13.79 -2.50
N THR A 90 -6.01 -12.82 -2.79
CA THR A 90 -7.47 -13.01 -2.79
C THR A 90 -8.04 -13.28 -4.18
N ALA A 91 -7.21 -13.21 -5.23
CA ALA A 91 -7.64 -13.42 -6.61
C ALA A 91 -7.99 -14.88 -6.93
N SER A 92 -7.27 -15.84 -6.35
CA SER A 92 -7.47 -17.28 -6.61
C SER A 92 -8.75 -17.84 -5.99
N ASP A 93 -9.26 -17.22 -4.93
CA ASP A 93 -10.51 -17.59 -4.24
C ASP A 93 -11.48 -16.40 -4.21
N SER A 94 -11.86 -15.97 -5.41
CA SER A 94 -12.70 -14.78 -5.60
C SER A 94 -14.08 -14.90 -4.94
N ALA A 95 -14.61 -16.11 -4.80
CA ALA A 95 -15.90 -16.35 -4.14
C ALA A 95 -15.83 -16.08 -2.63
N ARG A 96 -14.79 -16.59 -1.94
CA ARG A 96 -14.59 -16.33 -0.51
C ARG A 96 -14.38 -14.85 -0.21
N TRP A 97 -13.67 -14.14 -1.10
CA TRP A 97 -13.25 -12.75 -0.89
C TRP A 97 -14.02 -11.73 -1.73
N ALA A 98 -15.21 -12.09 -2.23
CA ALA A 98 -15.99 -11.23 -3.13
C ALA A 98 -16.29 -9.85 -2.49
N ASN A 99 -16.66 -9.85 -1.21
CA ASN A 99 -17.04 -8.65 -0.46
C ASN A 99 -15.93 -8.12 0.46
N ALA A 100 -14.71 -8.66 0.33
CA ALA A 100 -13.61 -8.30 1.23
C ALA A 100 -13.04 -6.91 0.91
N VAL A 101 -12.86 -6.11 1.95
CA VAL A 101 -12.15 -4.82 1.88
C VAL A 101 -10.66 -5.10 2.01
N ARG A 102 -9.95 -5.04 0.88
CA ARG A 102 -8.52 -5.36 0.80
C ARG A 102 -7.69 -4.14 1.20
N LEU A 103 -6.82 -4.31 2.20
CA LEU A 103 -5.93 -3.29 2.72
C LEU A 103 -4.48 -3.74 2.68
N GLY A 104 -3.58 -2.80 2.48
CA GLY A 104 -2.15 -2.94 2.79
C GLY A 104 -1.80 -2.00 3.92
N VAL A 105 -1.26 -2.52 5.01
CA VAL A 105 -0.78 -1.71 6.14
C VAL A 105 0.71 -1.88 6.27
N ALA A 106 1.44 -0.78 6.42
CA ALA A 106 2.87 -0.83 6.59
C ALA A 106 3.38 0.13 7.66
N CYS A 107 4.47 -0.27 8.31
CA CYS A 107 5.21 0.55 9.27
C CYS A 107 6.69 0.55 8.92
N THR A 108 7.31 1.72 8.98
CA THR A 108 8.77 1.84 9.09
C THR A 108 9.10 2.74 10.27
N ALA A 109 9.95 2.26 11.17
CA ALA A 109 10.31 2.99 12.37
C ALA A 109 11.83 3.01 12.60
N ALA A 110 12.32 4.14 13.07
CA ALA A 110 13.65 4.28 13.62
C ALA A 110 13.49 4.49 15.12
N LEU A 111 13.47 3.39 15.88
CA LEU A 111 13.32 3.41 17.35
C LEU A 111 14.68 3.41 18.05
N ALA A 112 14.70 3.49 19.37
CA ALA A 112 15.89 3.40 20.20
C ALA A 112 16.76 2.17 19.86
N SER A 113 18.05 2.27 20.06
CA SER A 113 18.97 1.15 19.88
C SER A 113 20.07 1.20 20.92
N ASP A 114 20.77 0.09 21.08
CA ASP A 114 21.99 -0.04 21.88
C ASP A 114 23.03 1.05 21.53
N ARG A 115 23.12 1.42 20.25
CA ARG A 115 23.90 2.56 19.77
C ARG A 115 23.00 3.78 19.60
N PRO A 116 23.35 4.95 20.16
CA PRO A 116 22.59 6.19 19.95
C PRO A 116 22.49 6.54 18.47
N LYS A 117 21.26 6.81 17.98
CA LYS A 117 21.02 7.23 16.61
C LYS A 117 21.25 8.74 16.45
N ARG A 118 21.93 9.12 15.36
CA ARG A 118 22.11 10.52 14.97
C ARG A 118 20.76 11.18 14.64
N GLY A 119 19.91 10.53 13.85
CA GLY A 119 18.58 11.03 13.49
C GLY A 119 17.52 10.81 14.58
N ASP A 120 16.35 11.44 14.42
CA ASP A 120 15.23 11.36 15.36
C ASP A 120 14.69 9.94 15.53
N HIS A 121 14.14 9.66 16.71
CA HIS A 121 13.30 8.49 16.87
C HIS A 121 11.96 8.82 16.22
N ARG A 122 11.51 7.98 15.30
CA ARG A 122 10.30 8.28 14.51
C ARG A 122 9.65 7.03 13.96
N CYS A 123 8.36 7.11 13.70
CA CYS A 123 7.61 6.06 13.04
C CYS A 123 6.71 6.65 11.96
N TRP A 124 6.62 5.93 10.84
CA TRP A 124 5.68 6.22 9.76
C TRP A 124 4.85 4.97 9.51
N VAL A 125 3.53 5.12 9.61
CA VAL A 125 2.56 4.06 9.36
C VAL A 125 1.66 4.49 8.21
N ALA A 126 1.45 3.62 7.23
CA ALA A 126 0.53 3.87 6.14
C ALA A 126 -0.50 2.74 6.02
N ALA A 127 -1.77 3.10 5.83
CA ALA A 127 -2.84 2.19 5.47
C ALA A 127 -3.33 2.57 4.06
N HIS A 128 -3.25 1.63 3.13
CA HIS A 128 -3.61 1.82 1.74
C HIS A 128 -4.73 0.88 1.34
N GLY A 129 -5.77 1.43 0.74
CA GLY A 129 -6.87 0.71 0.11
C GLY A 129 -7.30 1.37 -1.19
N LEU A 130 -8.30 0.79 -1.84
CA LEU A 130 -8.86 1.34 -3.08
C LEU A 130 -9.50 2.72 -2.86
N ASP A 131 -10.15 2.90 -1.72
CA ASP A 131 -10.95 4.08 -1.43
C ASP A 131 -10.16 5.25 -0.86
N GLU A 132 -9.08 4.96 -0.16
CA GLU A 132 -8.35 5.91 0.66
C GLU A 132 -6.94 5.40 0.95
N THR A 133 -6.01 6.35 1.09
CA THR A 133 -4.72 6.14 1.74
C THR A 133 -4.59 7.06 2.94
N ARG A 134 -4.29 6.50 4.11
CA ARG A 134 -3.95 7.26 5.32
C ARG A 134 -2.50 7.05 5.68
N VAL A 135 -1.83 8.12 6.13
CA VAL A 135 -0.46 8.07 6.61
C VAL A 135 -0.36 8.78 7.94
N TYR A 136 0.25 8.11 8.90
CA TYR A 136 0.52 8.61 10.24
C TYR A 136 2.03 8.76 10.40
N GLY A 137 2.46 9.90 10.93
CA GLY A 137 3.84 10.15 11.29
C GLY A 137 3.91 10.62 12.74
N SER A 138 4.86 10.08 13.50
CA SER A 138 5.19 10.58 14.83
C SER A 138 6.71 10.62 15.00
N THR A 139 7.18 11.71 15.60
CA THR A 139 8.54 11.85 16.11
C THR A 139 8.48 11.65 17.61
N LEU A 140 9.27 10.70 18.11
CA LEU A 140 9.33 10.34 19.52
C LEU A 140 10.44 11.11 20.22
N VAL A 141 10.21 11.52 21.46
CA VAL A 141 11.19 12.24 22.27
C VAL A 141 12.32 11.28 22.64
N LYS A 142 13.54 11.58 22.17
CA LYS A 142 14.72 10.75 22.44
C LYS A 142 14.99 10.62 23.94
N GLY A 143 15.20 9.39 24.38
CA GLY A 143 15.55 9.09 25.78
C GLY A 143 14.37 9.17 26.76
N ALA A 144 13.17 9.56 26.30
CA ALA A 144 11.97 9.58 27.15
C ALA A 144 11.33 8.20 27.30
N ARG A 145 11.67 7.25 26.42
CA ARG A 145 11.20 5.86 26.44
C ARG A 145 12.35 4.88 26.21
N THR A 146 12.18 3.68 26.75
CA THR A 146 12.96 2.50 26.41
C THR A 146 12.56 1.95 25.03
N ARG A 147 13.41 1.12 24.45
CA ARG A 147 13.13 0.48 23.14
C ARG A 147 11.80 -0.31 23.12
N PRO A 148 11.44 -1.09 24.15
CA PRO A 148 10.13 -1.74 24.20
C PRO A 148 8.97 -0.75 24.26
N GLU A 149 9.07 0.33 25.04
CA GLU A 149 7.99 1.32 25.14
C GLU A 149 7.79 2.09 23.80
N GLU A 150 8.86 2.36 23.07
CA GLU A 150 8.73 2.91 21.70
C GLU A 150 8.12 1.89 20.71
N GLU A 151 8.34 0.59 20.91
CA GLU A 151 7.68 -0.47 20.13
C GLU A 151 6.18 -0.48 20.38
N GLU A 152 5.75 -0.25 21.62
CA GLU A 152 4.34 -0.19 21.99
C GLU A 152 3.64 0.99 21.32
N VAL A 153 4.29 2.15 21.22
CA VAL A 153 3.77 3.30 20.46
C VAL A 153 3.63 2.97 18.98
N ALA A 154 4.68 2.40 18.35
CA ALA A 154 4.62 2.00 16.95
C ALA A 154 3.53 0.92 16.70
N THR A 155 3.38 -0.02 17.62
CA THR A 155 2.35 -1.07 17.59
C THR A 155 0.95 -0.46 17.65
N ALA A 156 0.69 0.42 18.61
CA ALA A 156 -0.59 1.11 18.74
C ALA A 156 -0.91 1.93 17.48
N LEU A 157 0.08 2.55 16.83
CA LEU A 157 -0.13 3.29 15.59
C LEU A 157 -0.47 2.39 14.40
N VAL A 158 0.14 1.20 14.30
CA VAL A 158 -0.22 0.21 13.28
C VAL A 158 -1.66 -0.27 13.46
N LEU A 159 -2.05 -0.60 14.70
CA LEU A 159 -3.41 -1.04 15.01
C LEU A 159 -4.43 0.09 14.80
N LYS A 160 -4.10 1.33 15.20
CA LYS A 160 -4.91 2.52 14.92
C LYS A 160 -5.14 2.70 13.42
N ALA A 161 -4.07 2.64 12.63
CA ALA A 161 -4.15 2.81 11.18
C ALA A 161 -5.04 1.74 10.52
N LEU A 162 -4.91 0.48 10.94
CA LEU A 162 -5.74 -0.61 10.46
C LEU A 162 -7.21 -0.44 10.90
N ALA A 163 -7.44 -0.09 12.16
CA ALA A 163 -8.78 0.05 12.70
C ALA A 163 -9.54 1.22 12.04
N GLU A 164 -8.90 2.37 11.85
CA GLU A 164 -9.50 3.50 11.13
C GLU A 164 -9.79 3.15 9.67
N ALA A 165 -8.88 2.44 8.99
CA ALA A 165 -9.12 1.97 7.63
C ALA A 165 -10.22 0.89 7.55
N ALA A 166 -10.48 0.19 8.65
CA ALA A 166 -11.63 -0.71 8.81
C ALA A 166 -12.93 0.02 9.19
N GLY A 167 -12.90 1.36 9.34
CA GLY A 167 -14.07 2.17 9.70
C GLY A 167 -14.35 2.24 11.21
N ILE A 168 -13.43 1.79 12.06
CA ILE A 168 -13.54 1.84 13.51
C ILE A 168 -12.99 3.18 14.02
N ARG A 169 -13.79 3.94 14.76
CA ARG A 169 -13.45 5.31 15.22
C ARG A 169 -13.13 5.44 16.71
N ASP A 170 -13.79 4.63 17.54
CA ASP A 170 -13.56 4.59 18.98
C ASP A 170 -12.37 3.67 19.27
N LEU A 171 -11.21 4.29 19.48
CA LEU A 171 -9.91 3.63 19.54
C LEU A 171 -9.15 4.06 20.80
N PRO A 172 -8.39 3.14 21.42
CA PRO A 172 -7.47 3.48 22.49
C PRO A 172 -6.48 4.55 22.00
N ALA A 173 -6.15 5.50 22.87
CA ALA A 173 -5.13 6.49 22.56
C ALA A 173 -3.76 5.79 22.45
N PRO A 174 -2.96 6.08 21.40
CA PRO A 174 -1.55 5.72 21.44
C PRO A 174 -0.89 6.42 22.63
N MET A 175 0.00 5.72 23.35
CA MET A 175 0.64 6.20 24.58
C MET A 175 1.68 7.30 24.30
N LEU A 176 1.26 8.42 23.72
CA LEU A 176 2.10 9.57 23.38
C LEU A 176 2.40 10.42 24.63
N LEU A 177 3.56 11.08 24.63
CA LEU A 177 3.89 12.12 25.62
C LEU A 177 3.25 13.45 25.21
N SER A 178 3.21 14.41 26.14
CA SER A 178 2.65 15.75 25.90
C SER A 178 3.28 16.47 24.71
N ASP A 179 4.56 16.19 24.45
CA ASP A 179 5.37 16.85 23.43
C ASP A 179 5.41 16.05 22.11
N GLU A 180 4.64 14.96 22.03
CA GLU A 180 4.58 14.09 20.87
C GLU A 180 3.21 14.19 20.20
N GLU A 181 3.23 14.37 18.88
CA GLU A 181 2.02 14.45 18.09
C GLU A 181 2.03 13.42 16.97
N VAL A 182 0.86 12.84 16.71
CA VAL A 182 0.64 12.02 15.53
C VAL A 182 0.03 12.88 14.45
N ARG A 183 0.82 13.17 13.41
CA ARG A 183 0.33 13.82 12.20
C ARG A 183 -0.37 12.78 11.35
N CYS A 184 -1.57 13.11 10.87
CA CYS A 184 -2.33 12.27 9.96
C CYS A 184 -2.57 13.01 8.65
N GLU A 185 -2.29 12.35 7.55
CA GLU A 185 -2.65 12.78 6.20
C GLU A 185 -3.56 11.74 5.57
N CYS A 186 -4.62 12.20 4.92
CA CYS A 186 -5.55 11.37 4.18
C CYS A 186 -5.60 11.79 2.72
N GLN A 187 -5.57 10.81 1.82
CA GLN A 187 -5.83 11.01 0.42
C GLN A 187 -6.93 10.06 -0.05
N SER A 188 -8.04 10.62 -0.54
CA SER A 188 -9.10 9.82 -1.16
C SER A 188 -8.65 9.26 -2.51
N GLY A 189 -9.06 8.02 -2.78
CA GLY A 189 -8.82 7.34 -4.05
C GLY A 189 -9.51 8.03 -5.22
N SER A 190 -8.85 8.06 -6.38
CA SER A 190 -9.41 8.65 -7.61
C SER A 190 -10.66 7.89 -8.06
N PRO A 191 -11.79 8.57 -8.33
CA PRO A 191 -12.99 7.93 -8.86
C PRO A 191 -12.73 7.08 -10.12
N LEU A 192 -11.83 7.56 -11.00
CA LEU A 192 -11.46 6.85 -12.22
C LEU A 192 -10.75 5.52 -11.93
N LEU A 193 -9.87 5.47 -10.92
CA LEU A 193 -9.20 4.24 -10.54
C LEU A 193 -10.15 3.26 -9.83
N LYS A 194 -11.12 3.78 -9.07
CA LYS A 194 -12.17 2.95 -8.45
C LYS A 194 -13.03 2.27 -9.51
N GLU A 195 -13.40 2.99 -10.56
CA GLU A 195 -14.14 2.41 -11.69
C GLU A 195 -13.32 1.43 -12.51
N LEU A 196 -12.01 1.71 -12.69
CA LEU A 196 -11.08 0.79 -13.34
C LEU A 196 -10.96 -0.53 -12.56
N ALA A 197 -10.75 -0.44 -11.24
CA ALA A 197 -10.65 -1.60 -10.36
C ALA A 197 -11.95 -2.42 -10.30
N ALA A 198 -13.11 -1.75 -10.35
CA ALA A 198 -14.41 -2.40 -10.40
C ALA A 198 -14.79 -2.96 -11.79
N GLY A 199 -13.91 -2.85 -12.80
CA GLY A 199 -14.20 -3.28 -14.17
C GLY A 199 -15.26 -2.44 -14.90
N ARG A 200 -15.79 -1.39 -14.27
CA ARG A 200 -16.75 -0.44 -14.89
C ARG A 200 -16.09 0.43 -15.96
N ARG A 201 -14.75 0.50 -15.94
CA ARG A 201 -13.94 1.21 -16.93
C ARG A 201 -12.77 0.31 -17.33
N SER A 202 -12.44 0.26 -18.62
CA SER A 202 -11.33 -0.55 -19.13
C SER A 202 -10.01 0.21 -19.19
N ILE A 203 -10.05 1.54 -19.34
CA ILE A 203 -8.86 2.37 -19.55
C ILE A 203 -9.00 3.70 -18.79
N VAL A 204 -7.93 4.06 -18.08
CA VAL A 204 -7.71 5.39 -17.48
C VAL A 204 -6.34 5.87 -17.95
N TRP A 205 -6.27 7.11 -18.41
CA TRP A 205 -5.02 7.71 -18.85
C TRP A 205 -4.44 8.59 -17.75
N ARG A 206 -3.13 8.52 -17.54
CA ARG A 206 -2.38 9.46 -16.70
C ARG A 206 -1.58 10.39 -17.60
N TRP A 207 -1.88 11.68 -17.56
CA TRP A 207 -1.14 12.69 -18.32
C TRP A 207 0.20 13.04 -17.63
N PRO A 208 1.16 13.68 -18.35
CA PRO A 208 2.43 14.12 -17.77
C PRO A 208 2.30 15.06 -16.57
N ASP A 209 1.19 15.82 -16.50
CA ASP A 209 0.82 16.66 -15.34
C ASP A 209 0.38 15.84 -14.11
N GLY A 210 0.40 14.51 -14.20
CA GLY A 210 0.00 13.58 -13.16
C GLY A 210 -1.52 13.36 -13.05
N ARG A 211 -2.34 14.11 -13.80
CA ARG A 211 -3.80 14.02 -13.73
C ARG A 211 -4.32 12.78 -14.45
N LEU A 212 -5.33 12.17 -13.85
CA LEU A 212 -6.05 11.06 -14.45
C LEU A 212 -7.22 11.59 -15.29
N ARG A 213 -7.39 11.02 -16.49
CA ARG A 213 -8.50 11.35 -17.38
C ARG A 213 -9.16 10.08 -17.87
N ALA A 214 -10.50 10.14 -17.99
CA ALA A 214 -11.24 9.08 -18.64
C ALA A 214 -10.80 8.98 -20.11
N ALA A 215 -10.62 7.75 -20.61
CA ALA A 215 -10.52 7.55 -22.05
C ALA A 215 -11.80 8.07 -22.72
N ALA A 216 -11.67 8.93 -23.73
CA ALA A 216 -12.83 9.34 -24.52
C ALA A 216 -13.43 8.09 -25.17
N CYS A 217 -14.63 7.69 -24.73
CA CYS A 217 -15.35 6.57 -25.34
C CYS A 217 -15.83 7.01 -26.72
N ARG A 218 -14.96 6.94 -27.74
CA ARG A 218 -15.43 7.02 -29.13
C ARG A 218 -16.05 5.66 -29.47
N ARG A 219 -17.30 5.43 -29.06
CA ARG A 219 -18.16 4.50 -29.80
C ARG A 219 -18.42 5.13 -31.16
N ARG A 220 -17.49 4.98 -32.11
CA ARG A 220 -17.85 5.15 -33.52
C ARG A 220 -18.82 4.03 -33.82
N SER A 221 -20.12 4.35 -33.93
CA SER A 221 -21.07 3.43 -34.54
C SER A 221 -20.51 3.03 -35.91
N LEU A 222 -20.51 1.74 -36.22
CA LEU A 222 -20.06 1.20 -37.51
C LEU A 222 -20.89 1.71 -38.72
N ARG A 223 -21.82 2.66 -38.54
CA ARG A 223 -22.67 3.21 -39.62
C ARG A 223 -22.05 4.36 -40.41
N GLN A 224 -20.86 4.87 -40.05
CA GLN A 224 -20.27 6.05 -40.72
C GLN A 224 -18.93 5.80 -41.45
N LEU A 225 -18.53 4.55 -41.67
CA LEU A 225 -17.42 4.23 -42.58
C LEU A 225 -17.92 3.88 -43.99
N ARG A 226 -18.83 4.70 -44.54
CA ARG A 226 -19.12 4.75 -45.98
C ARG A 226 -18.71 6.11 -46.53
N SER A 227 -17.41 6.36 -46.54
CA SER A 227 -16.73 7.33 -47.42
C SER A 227 -15.29 7.47 -46.95
N ILE A 228 -14.46 6.49 -47.28
CA ILE A 228 -13.04 6.78 -47.48
C ILE A 228 -12.75 6.47 -48.94
N ALA A 229 -12.20 7.50 -49.57
CA ALA A 229 -12.05 7.67 -50.99
C ALA A 229 -11.17 6.59 -51.63
N PHE A 230 -11.56 6.27 -52.85
CA PHE A 230 -10.77 5.69 -53.93
C PHE A 230 -9.33 6.22 -53.91
N TRP A 231 -8.34 5.32 -53.86
CA TRP A 231 -6.98 5.61 -54.31
C TRP A 231 -6.60 4.60 -55.40
N PRO A 232 -6.13 5.04 -56.58
CA PRO A 232 -5.95 4.16 -57.72
C PRO A 232 -4.68 3.32 -57.59
N SER A 233 -4.80 2.13 -58.16
CA SER A 233 -3.77 1.11 -58.41
C SER A 233 -2.55 1.64 -59.16
N LYS A 234 -1.35 1.38 -58.64
CA LYS A 234 -0.17 1.06 -59.45
C LYS A 234 0.70 0.04 -58.72
N THR A 235 0.73 -1.18 -59.25
CA THR A 235 1.85 -2.12 -59.10
C THR A 235 3.08 -1.56 -59.82
N PRO A 236 4.29 -1.92 -59.38
CA PRO A 236 5.10 -2.75 -60.27
C PRO A 236 5.85 -3.90 -59.58
N THR A 237 5.82 -5.02 -60.30
CA THR A 237 6.78 -6.10 -60.52
C THR A 237 8.11 -6.19 -59.75
N CYS A 238 8.41 -7.46 -59.44
CA CYS A 238 9.59 -8.06 -58.84
C CYS A 238 10.85 -8.06 -59.75
N SER A 239 12.03 -7.87 -59.15
CA SER A 239 13.40 -8.36 -59.50
C SER A 239 14.41 -7.32 -58.97
N GLY A 240 15.59 -7.59 -58.39
CA GLY A 240 16.35 -8.78 -58.03
C GLY A 240 17.74 -8.29 -57.54
N ARG A 241 18.41 -9.10 -56.71
CA ARG A 241 19.86 -9.13 -56.41
C ARG A 241 20.56 -8.11 -55.47
N THR A 242 20.93 -8.67 -54.31
CA THR A 242 22.30 -8.87 -53.74
C THR A 242 23.06 -7.73 -53.03
N ILE A 243 23.79 -8.18 -51.97
CA ILE A 243 24.90 -7.57 -51.21
C ILE A 243 24.43 -6.72 -50.02
N GLY A 244 24.81 -6.91 -48.76
CA GLY A 244 25.77 -7.76 -48.06
C GLY A 244 26.06 -7.06 -46.73
N ARG A 245 25.85 -7.71 -45.57
CA ARG A 245 26.25 -7.18 -44.26
C ARG A 245 26.71 -8.32 -43.35
N THR A 246 28.03 -8.43 -43.20
CA THR A 246 28.71 -9.04 -42.06
C THR A 246 29.69 -8.01 -41.53
N GLY A 247 29.72 -7.84 -40.21
CA GLY A 247 30.62 -6.92 -39.53
C GLY A 247 30.17 -6.63 -38.11
N CYS A 248 30.47 -7.57 -37.21
CA CYS A 248 30.53 -7.34 -35.78
C CYS A 248 31.56 -6.26 -35.46
N LEU A 249 31.22 -5.36 -34.53
CA LEU A 249 31.99 -4.99 -33.33
C LEU A 249 31.05 -4.24 -32.38
#